data_AF-A0A1Q4ZDY4-F1
#
_entry.id   AF-A0A1Q4ZDY4-F1
#
_cell.length_a   1.000
_cell.length_b   1.000
_cell.length_c   1.000
_cell.angle_alpha   90.00
_cell.angle_beta   90.00
_cell.angle_gamma   90.00
#
_symmetry.space_group_name_H-M   'P 1'
#
loop_
_entity.id
_entity.type
_entity.pdbx_description
1 polymer ?
#
loop_
_entity_poly.entity_id
_entity_poly.type
_entity_poly.pdbx_seq_one_letter_code
_entity_poly.pdbx_strand_id
1 'polypeptide(L)'
;MVSDEVLRTHLQELRRGTVVVASLVALRRPDYGYALLQRLGEHGFPVDANTLYPLLRRLEEQGLLTSEWNTEESRPRKFYRTSADGEVVLDRLLDDLTAVQTSVAGLIEGVDR
;
A
#
# COMPACT_ATOMS: atom_id res chain seq x y z
N MET A 1 24.48 17.35 -11.32
CA MET A 1 23.08 17.34 -10.87
C MET A 1 22.63 15.89 -10.92
N VAL A 2 22.15 15.30 -9.81
CA VAL A 2 21.51 13.97 -9.88
C VAL A 2 20.42 14.09 -10.94
N SER A 3 20.47 13.24 -11.98
CA SER A 3 19.46 13.29 -13.03
C SER A 3 18.10 13.04 -12.38
N ASP A 4 17.08 13.82 -12.72
CA ASP A 4 15.70 13.63 -12.25
C ASP A 4 15.20 12.18 -12.47
N GLU A 5 15.80 11.49 -13.44
CA GLU A 5 15.62 10.07 -13.69
C GLU A 5 16.07 9.15 -12.56
N VAL A 6 17.24 9.43 -11.97
CA VAL A 6 17.78 8.64 -10.86
C VAL A 6 16.87 8.77 -9.64
N LEU A 7 16.49 10.02 -9.30
CA LEU A 7 15.58 10.27 -8.19
C LEU A 7 14.22 9.59 -8.40
N ARG A 8 13.64 9.73 -9.60
CA ARG A 8 12.37 9.10 -9.98
C ARG A 8 12.40 7.57 -9.80
N THR A 9 13.50 6.94 -10.19
CA THR A 9 13.69 5.49 -10.07
C THR A 9 13.67 5.07 -8.60
N HIS A 10 14.45 5.73 -7.74
CA HIS A 10 14.50 5.39 -6.31
C HIS A 10 13.18 5.67 -5.59
N LEU A 11 12.48 6.76 -5.93
CA LEU A 11 11.13 7.04 -5.41
C LEU A 11 10.12 5.97 -5.82
N GLN A 12 10.24 5.41 -7.03
CA GLN A 12 9.37 4.32 -7.48
C GLN A 12 9.59 3.05 -6.66
N GLU A 13 10.84 2.71 -6.33
CA GLU A 13 11.16 1.54 -5.50
C GLU A 13 10.62 1.70 -4.07
N LEU A 14 10.76 2.88 -3.45
CA LEU A 14 10.17 3.17 -2.14
C LEU A 14 8.65 3.02 -2.15
N ARG A 15 7.98 3.50 -3.21
CA ARG A 15 6.53 3.36 -3.39
C ARG A 15 6.12 1.90 -3.57
N ARG A 16 6.85 1.13 -4.37
CA ARG A 16 6.61 -0.32 -4.54
C ARG A 16 6.74 -1.09 -3.23
N GLY A 17 7.72 -0.72 -2.40
CA GLY A 17 7.93 -1.32 -1.08
C GLY A 17 6.81 -1.01 -0.08
N THR A 18 6.14 0.14 -0.21
CA THR A 18 5.17 0.64 0.78
C THR A 18 3.71 0.52 0.34
N VAL A 19 3.42 0.32 -0.96
CA VAL A 19 2.05 0.26 -1.49
C VAL A 19 1.24 -0.91 -0.91
N VAL A 20 1.89 -2.01 -0.52
CA VAL A 20 1.24 -3.14 0.16
C VAL A 20 0.68 -2.68 1.50
N VAL A 21 1.53 -2.07 2.34
CA VAL A 21 1.15 -1.55 3.66
C VAL A 21 0.06 -0.50 3.50
N ALA A 22 0.23 0.46 2.58
CA ALA A 22 -0.76 1.51 2.33
C ALA A 22 -2.12 0.93 1.90
N SER A 23 -2.13 -0.11 1.07
CA SER A 23 -3.35 -0.79 0.62
C SER A 23 -4.05 -1.51 1.77
N LEU A 24 -3.32 -2.28 2.58
CA LEU A 24 -3.88 -2.99 3.74
C LEU A 24 -4.42 -2.01 4.80
N VAL A 25 -3.71 -0.91 5.06
CA VAL A 25 -4.19 0.16 5.97
C VAL A 25 -5.46 0.80 5.43
N ALA A 26 -5.48 1.18 4.15
CA ALA A 26 -6.63 1.81 3.52
C ALA A 26 -7.87 0.90 3.52
N LEU A 27 -7.67 -0.40 3.31
CA LEU A 27 -8.72 -1.42 3.23
C LEU A 27 -9.16 -1.99 4.59
N ARG A 28 -8.67 -1.45 5.72
CA ARG A 28 -9.32 -1.62 7.03
C ARG A 28 -10.81 -1.24 6.97
N ARG A 29 -11.12 -0.24 6.13
CA ARG A 29 -12.49 0.09 5.72
C ARG A 29 -12.74 -0.48 4.32
N PRO A 30 -13.82 -1.24 4.09
CA PRO A 30 -14.13 -1.79 2.78
C PRO A 30 -14.19 -0.72 1.70
N ASP A 31 -13.54 -0.97 0.57
CA ASP A 31 -13.54 -0.04 -0.57
C ASP A 31 -13.42 -0.78 -1.90
N TYR A 32 -13.85 -0.15 -3.00
CA TYR A 32 -13.69 -0.69 -4.35
C TYR A 32 -12.43 -0.13 -5.02
N GLY A 33 -11.84 -0.89 -5.94
CA GLY A 33 -10.48 -0.62 -6.44
C GLY A 33 -10.25 0.80 -6.98
N TYR A 34 -11.23 1.42 -7.63
CA TYR A 34 -11.08 2.80 -8.12
C TYR A 34 -11.04 3.84 -6.98
N ALA A 35 -11.89 3.70 -5.96
CA ALA A 35 -11.88 4.60 -4.81
C ALA A 35 -10.60 4.40 -3.97
N LEU A 36 -10.11 3.18 -3.85
CA LEU A 36 -8.80 2.90 -3.25
C LEU A 36 -7.67 3.61 -4.02
N LEU A 37 -7.67 3.59 -5.36
CA LEU A 37 -6.67 4.27 -6.18
C LEU A 37 -6.61 5.77 -5.86
N GLN A 38 -7.78 6.43 -5.78
CA GLN A 38 -7.87 7.85 -5.42
C GLN A 38 -7.32 8.10 -4.02
N ARG A 39 -7.77 7.32 -3.04
CA ARG A 39 -7.34 7.44 -1.63
C ARG A 39 -5.83 7.28 -1.47
N LEU A 40 -5.24 6.29 -2.13
CA LEU A 40 -3.79 6.07 -2.11
C LEU A 40 -3.04 7.27 -2.72
N GLY A 41 -3.52 7.78 -3.84
CA GLY A 41 -2.95 8.97 -4.49
C GLY A 41 -2.97 10.21 -3.59
N GLU A 42 -4.10 10.48 -2.92
CA GLU A 42 -4.27 11.59 -1.97
C GLU A 42 -3.30 11.51 -0.78
N HIS A 43 -2.89 10.30 -0.38
CA HIS A 43 -1.97 10.07 0.73
C HIS A 43 -0.52 9.87 0.30
N GLY A 44 -0.16 10.21 -0.95
CA GLY A 44 1.22 10.17 -1.43
C GLY A 44 1.69 8.82 -1.97
N PHE A 45 0.77 7.88 -2.21
CA PHE A 45 1.03 6.57 -2.83
C PHE A 45 0.40 6.49 -4.24
N PRO A 46 0.84 7.32 -5.20
CA PRO A 46 0.30 7.26 -6.55
C PRO A 46 0.60 5.89 -7.18
N VAL A 47 -0.46 5.21 -7.59
CA VAL A 47 -0.41 3.88 -8.24
C VAL A 47 -1.42 3.85 -9.37
N ASP A 48 -1.06 3.26 -10.50
CA ASP A 48 -1.99 3.07 -11.61
C ASP A 48 -2.85 1.80 -11.43
N ALA A 49 -3.93 1.71 -12.21
CA ALA A 49 -4.83 0.58 -12.19
C ALA A 49 -4.13 -0.75 -12.58
N ASN A 50 -3.19 -0.70 -13.53
CA ASN A 50 -2.47 -1.89 -14.00
C ASN A 50 -1.54 -2.48 -12.94
N THR A 51 -1.19 -1.69 -11.93
CA THR A 51 -0.40 -2.11 -10.77
C THR A 51 -1.30 -2.49 -9.59
N LEU A 52 -2.32 -1.68 -9.31
CA LEU A 52 -3.19 -1.87 -8.15
C LEU A 52 -4.05 -3.15 -8.27
N TYR A 53 -4.68 -3.41 -9.42
CA TYR A 53 -5.59 -4.55 -9.53
C TYR A 53 -4.87 -5.92 -9.43
N PRO A 54 -3.71 -6.15 -10.07
CA PRO A 54 -2.93 -7.36 -9.82
C PRO A 54 -2.44 -7.47 -8.37
N LEU A 55 -2.08 -6.35 -7.73
CA LEU A 55 -1.71 -6.34 -6.32
C LEU A 55 -2.88 -6.82 -5.44
N LEU A 56 -4.09 -6.28 -5.64
CA LEU A 56 -5.27 -6.68 -4.87
C LEU A 56 -5.60 -8.17 -5.04
N ARG A 57 -5.53 -8.69 -6.28
CA ARG A 57 -5.70 -10.12 -6.53
C ARG A 57 -4.68 -10.97 -5.79
N ARG A 58 -3.41 -10.58 -5.83
CA ARG A 58 -2.34 -11.29 -5.12
C ARG A 58 -2.58 -11.29 -3.60
N LEU A 59 -2.95 -10.15 -3.02
CA LEU A 59 -3.22 -10.06 -1.58
C LEU A 59 -4.45 -10.89 -1.17
N GLU A 60 -5.47 -10.98 -2.03
CA GLU A 60 -6.62 -11.86 -1.84
C GLU A 60 -6.23 -13.35 -1.95
N GLU A 61 -5.43 -13.74 -2.95
CA GLU A 61 -4.89 -15.10 -3.10
C GLU A 61 -4.01 -15.51 -1.90
N GLN A 62 -3.33 -14.56 -1.28
CA GLN A 62 -2.56 -14.75 -0.04
C GLN A 62 -3.43 -14.79 1.23
N GLY A 63 -4.74 -14.58 1.11
CA GLY A 63 -5.65 -14.54 2.25
C GLY A 63 -5.59 -13.25 3.07
N LEU A 64 -4.82 -12.23 2.65
CA LEU A 64 -4.66 -10.96 3.36
C LEU A 64 -5.81 -9.99 3.10
N LEU A 65 -6.53 -10.18 2.00
CA LEU A 65 -7.77 -9.47 1.70
C LEU A 65 -8.92 -10.47 1.58
N THR A 66 -10.10 -10.02 1.98
CA THR A 66 -11.40 -10.60 1.61
C THR A 66 -12.07 -9.71 0.58
N SER A 67 -13.03 -10.26 -0.15
CA SER A 67 -13.79 -9.49 -1.12
C SER A 67 -15.27 -9.87 -1.19
N GLU A 68 -16.09 -8.90 -1.53
CA GLU A 68 -17.53 -9.06 -1.68
C GLU A 68 -18.01 -8.29 -2.92
N TRP A 69 -18.97 -8.86 -3.65
CA TRP A 69 -19.61 -8.17 -4.75
C TRP A 69 -20.78 -7.36 -4.22
N ASN A 70 -20.72 -6.04 -4.40
CA ASN A 70 -21.89 -5.19 -4.24
C ASN A 70 -22.67 -5.16 -5.57
N THR A 71 -23.88 -5.70 -5.55
CA THR A 71 -24.80 -5.78 -6.70
C THR A 71 -25.99 -4.81 -6.58
N GLU A 72 -25.98 -3.90 -5.61
CA GLU A 72 -27.05 -2.92 -5.39
C GLU A 72 -27.05 -1.81 -6.44
N GLU A 73 -25.88 -1.53 -7.04
CA GLU A 73 -25.73 -0.57 -8.13
C GLU A 73 -25.93 -1.20 -9.51
N SER A 74 -26.23 -0.36 -10.52
CA SER A 74 -26.38 -0.75 -11.93
C SER A 74 -25.15 -1.44 -12.54
N ARG A 75 -23.99 -1.32 -11.90
CA ARG A 75 -22.76 -2.03 -12.25
C ARG A 75 -22.20 -2.70 -11.00
N PRO A 76 -22.16 -4.04 -10.92
CA PRO A 76 -21.57 -4.74 -9.81
C PRO A 76 -20.12 -4.30 -9.58
N ARG A 77 -19.78 -4.01 -8.32
CA ARG A 77 -18.42 -3.63 -7.93
C ARG A 77 -17.89 -4.62 -6.91
N LYS A 78 -16.63 -5.03 -7.08
CA LYS A 78 -15.93 -5.84 -6.11
C LYS A 78 -15.31 -4.92 -5.04
N PHE A 79 -15.77 -5.07 -3.81
CA PHE A 79 -15.21 -4.41 -2.63
C PHE A 79 -14.16 -5.33 -2.00
N TYR A 80 -13.10 -4.73 -1.49
CA TYR A 80 -12.04 -5.44 -0.77
C TYR A 80 -12.00 -4.96 0.66
N ARG A 81 -11.58 -5.84 1.57
CA ARG A 81 -11.34 -5.51 2.98
C ARG A 81 -10.16 -6.31 3.50
N THR A 82 -9.31 -5.70 4.32
CA THR A 82 -8.26 -6.41 5.06
C THR A 82 -8.88 -7.51 5.92
N SER A 83 -8.37 -8.74 5.78
CA SER A 83 -8.84 -9.92 6.51
C SER A 83 -8.23 -9.96 7.93
N ALA A 84 -8.66 -10.91 8.75
CA ALA A 84 -8.04 -11.13 10.07
C ALA A 84 -6.54 -11.49 9.94
N ASP A 85 -6.20 -12.38 9.01
CA ASP A 85 -4.80 -12.73 8.72
C ASP A 85 -4.03 -11.54 8.13
N GLY A 86 -4.73 -10.73 7.32
CA GLY A 86 -4.22 -9.46 6.79
C GLY A 86 -3.86 -8.46 7.88
N GLU A 87 -4.64 -8.34 8.95
CA GLU A 87 -4.33 -7.49 10.09
C GLU A 87 -3.08 -8.00 10.85
N VAL A 88 -2.97 -9.32 11.07
CA VAL A 88 -1.78 -9.91 11.73
C VAL A 88 -0.51 -9.61 10.94
N VAL A 89 -0.56 -9.74 9.61
CA VAL A 89 0.58 -9.41 8.74
C VAL A 89 0.83 -7.91 8.71
N LEU A 90 -0.23 -7.10 8.63
CA LEU A 90 -0.12 -5.64 8.61
C LEU A 90 0.57 -5.11 9.87
N ASP A 91 0.22 -5.62 11.05
CA ASP A 91 0.84 -5.20 12.31
C ASP A 91 2.36 -5.45 12.28
N ARG A 92 2.80 -6.61 11.77
CA ARG A 92 4.23 -6.91 11.59
C ARG A 92 4.91 -5.98 10.58
N LEU A 93 4.24 -5.66 9.48
CA LEU A 93 4.79 -4.73 8.49
C LEU A 93 4.90 -3.30 9.03
N LEU A 94 3.98 -2.87 9.90
CA LEU A 94 4.02 -1.56 10.55
C LEU A 94 5.15 -1.50 11.60
N ASP A 95 5.35 -2.57 12.36
CA ASP A 95 6.49 -2.70 13.27
C ASP A 95 7.82 -2.57 12.51
N ASP A 96 7.99 -3.34 11.42
CA ASP A 96 9.20 -3.30 10.59
C ASP A 96 9.42 -1.93 9.94
N LEU A 97 8.36 -1.28 9.46
CA LEU A 97 8.46 0.05 8.86
C LEU A 97 8.92 1.09 9.91
N THR A 98 8.42 0.97 11.13
CA THR A 98 8.83 1.83 12.26
C THR A 98 10.29 1.59 12.63
N ALA A 99 10.73 0.33 12.65
CA ALA A 99 12.13 -0.02 12.91
C ALA A 99 13.09 0.52 11.84
N VAL A 100 12.70 0.45 10.56
CA VAL A 100 13.47 1.04 9.44
C VAL A 100 13.56 2.54 9.59
N GLN A 101 12.44 3.23 9.85
CA GLN A 101 12.41 4.68 10.06
C GLN A 101 13.32 5.10 11.22
N THR A 102 13.25 4.37 12.34
CA THR A 102 14.09 4.63 13.53
C THR A 102 15.57 4.44 13.20
N SER A 103 15.91 3.37 12.50
CA SER A 103 17.29 3.06 12.12
C SER A 103 17.86 4.11 11.16
N VAL A 104 17.08 4.54 10.17
CA VAL A 104 17.48 5.61 9.23
C VAL A 104 17.64 6.94 9.95
N ALA A 105 16.72 7.31 10.84
CA ALA A 105 16.82 8.53 11.64
C ALA A 105 18.10 8.54 12.50
N GLY A 106 18.38 7.43 13.20
CA GLY A 106 19.61 7.29 13.99
C GLY A 106 20.89 7.37 13.14
N LEU A 107 20.88 6.85 11.91
CA LEU A 107 22.00 7.01 10.99
C LEU A 107 22.19 8.47 10.55
N ILE A 108 21.10 9.19 10.25
CA ILE A 108 21.16 10.61 9.88
C ILE A 108 21.78 11.42 11.02
N GLU A 109 21.29 11.24 12.25
CA GLU A 109 21.84 11.92 13.44
C GLU A 109 23.31 11.55 13.72
N GLY A 110 23.71 10.33 13.41
CA GLY A 110 25.09 9.85 13.57
C GLY A 110 26.06 10.37 12.51
N VAL A 111 25.57 10.77 11.34
CA VAL A 111 26.37 11.36 10.25
C VAL A 111 26.64 12.85 10.49
N ASP A 112 25.75 13.54 11.20
CA ASP A 112 25.88 14.97 11.55
C ASP A 112 26.82 15.24 12.75
N ARG A 113 27.48 14.21 13.30
CA ARG A 113 28.43 14.30 14.42
C ARG A 113 29.85 13.97 13.97
#